data_AF-A0A942VP20-F1
#
_entry.id   AF-A0A942VP20-F1
#
_cell.length_a   1.000
_cell.length_b   1.000
_cell.length_c   1.000
_cell.angle_alpha   90.00
_cell.angle_beta   90.00
_cell.angle_gamma   90.00
#
_symmetry.space_group_name_H-M   'P 1'
#
loop_
_entity.id
_entity.type
_entity.pdbx_description
1 polymer ?
#
loop_
_entity_poly.entity_id
_entity_poly.type
_entity_poly.pdbx_seq_one_letter_code
_entity_poly.pdbx_strand_id
1 'polypeptide(L)' 'MKETLLKKVKPETLEKLLSAVGDVLNEIKDAVPNKNERFRDESYTSLLVMNYDAFQTLRWHEQKKQEDKDTQDNPA' A
#
# COMPACT_ATOMS: atom_id res chain seq x y z
N MET A 1 15.47 -1.26 0.04
CA MET A 1 14.35 -0.52 0.67
C MET A 1 14.54 -0.58 2.18
N LYS A 2 14.57 0.55 2.91
CA LYS A 2 14.75 0.55 4.38
C LYS A 2 13.65 -0.27 5.07
N GLU A 3 13.94 -0.82 6.25
CA GLU A 3 12.93 -1.46 7.09
C GLU A 3 11.95 -0.40 7.61
N THR A 4 10.65 -0.63 7.45
CA THR A 4 9.59 0.28 7.87
C THR A 4 8.70 -0.42 8.89
N LEU A 5 7.97 0.34 9.71
CA LEU A 5 6.99 -0.23 10.64
C LEU A 5 5.89 -1.00 9.89
N LEU A 6 5.54 -0.59 8.66
CA LEU A 6 4.55 -1.28 7.83
C LEU A 6 4.95 -2.72 7.51
N LYS A 7 6.26 -3.02 7.34
CA LYS A 7 6.74 -4.39 7.10
C LYS A 7 6.54 -5.35 8.28
N LYS A 8 6.20 -4.83 9.47
CA LYS A 8 5.87 -5.62 10.66
C LYS A 8 4.38 -5.89 10.79
N VAL A 9 3.56 -5.27 9.93
CA VAL A 9 2.11 -5.47 9.89
C VAL A 9 1.81 -6.72 9.07
N LYS A 10 0.77 -7.46 9.45
CA LYS A 10 0.33 -8.65 8.71
C LYS A 10 -0.24 -8.26 7.33
N PRO A 11 0.01 -9.03 6.26
CA PRO A 11 -0.52 -8.74 4.93
C PRO A 11 -2.03 -8.51 4.91
N GLU A 12 -2.82 -9.32 5.63
CA GLU A 12 -4.29 -9.21 5.64
C GLU A 12 -4.77 -7.89 6.27
N THR A 13 -3.99 -7.31 7.18
CA THR A 13 -4.28 -6.00 7.75
C THR A 13 -3.93 -4.88 6.76
N LEU A 14 -2.85 -5.03 5.99
CA LEU A 14 -2.46 -4.08 4.95
C LEU A 14 -3.44 -4.09 3.77
N GLU A 15 -3.98 -5.24 3.39
CA GLU A 15 -5.04 -5.37 2.36
C GLU A 15 -6.32 -4.62 2.76
N LYS A 16 -6.73 -4.74 4.03
CA LYS A 16 -7.88 -3.99 4.57
C LYS A 16 -7.63 -2.49 4.57
N LEU A 17 -6.42 -2.05 4.94
CA LEU A 17 -6.03 -0.65 4.86
C LEU A 17 -6.07 -0.13 3.42
N LEU A 18 -5.49 -0.88 2.47
CA LEU A 18 -5.47 -0.52 1.06
C LEU A 18 -6.89 -0.38 0.49
N SER A 19 -7.79 -1.30 0.86
CA SER A 19 -9.19 -1.26 0.44
C SER A 19 -9.89 -0.01 1.00
N ALA A 20 -9.78 0.23 2.32
CA ALA A 20 -10.43 1.37 2.96
C ALA A 20 -9.91 2.72 2.44
N VAL A 21 -8.58 2.86 2.23
CA VAL A 21 -8.01 4.07 1.65
C VAL A 21 -8.44 4.23 0.19
N GLY A 22 -8.54 3.13 -0.57
CA GLY A 22 -9.06 3.11 -1.93
C GLY A 22 -10.49 3.64 -2.03
N ASP A 23 -11.37 3.20 -1.14
CA ASP A 23 -12.77 3.65 -1.08
C ASP A 23 -12.86 5.16 -0.81
N VAL A 24 -12.13 5.65 0.21
CA VAL A 24 -12.06 7.09 0.52
C VAL A 24 -11.51 7.90 -0.66
N LEU A 25 -10.45 7.42 -1.32
CA LEU A 25 -9.88 8.09 -2.48
C LEU A 25 -10.88 8.16 -3.65
N ASN A 26 -11.77 7.18 -3.81
CA ASN A 26 -12.79 7.18 -4.84
C ASN A 26 -13.91 8.17 -4.50
N GLU A 27 -14.40 8.18 -3.26
CA GLU A 27 -15.39 9.17 -2.82
C GLU A 27 -14.89 10.62 -2.98
N ILE A 28 -13.62 10.89 -2.66
CA ILE A 28 -13.03 12.23 -2.87
C ILE A 28 -12.95 12.59 -4.36
N LYS A 29 -12.61 11.63 -5.23
CA LYS A 29 -12.55 11.87 -6.69
C LYS A 29 -13.93 12.19 -7.26
N ASP A 30 -14.96 11.52 -6.77
CA ASP A 30 -16.35 11.73 -7.17
C ASP A 30 -16.87 13.09 -6.68
N ALA A 31 -16.56 13.45 -5.43
CA ALA A 31 -16.98 14.73 -4.84
C ALA A 31 -16.23 15.93 -5.43
N VAL A 32 -14.94 15.79 -5.74
CA VAL A 32 -14.10 16.87 -6.27
C VAL A 32 -13.44 16.41 -7.56
N PRO A 33 -14.10 16.49 -8.73
CA PRO A 33 -13.56 15.98 -9.99
C PRO A 33 -12.26 16.66 -10.46
N ASN A 34 -12.03 17.90 -10.02
CA ASN A 34 -10.83 18.65 -10.37
C ASN A 34 -9.57 18.08 -9.71
N LYS A 35 -8.71 17.48 -10.52
CA LYS A 35 -7.44 16.87 -10.08
C LYS A 35 -6.49 17.86 -9.39
N ASN A 36 -6.39 19.09 -9.88
CA ASN A 36 -5.46 20.08 -9.33
C ASN A 36 -5.92 20.59 -7.96
N GLU A 37 -7.24 20.67 -7.77
CA GLU A 37 -7.83 21.00 -6.47
C GLU A 37 -7.52 19.92 -5.44
N ARG A 38 -7.79 18.64 -5.76
CA ARG A 38 -7.46 17.51 -4.89
C ARG A 38 -5.97 17.46 -4.51
N PHE A 39 -5.07 17.72 -5.45
CA PHE A 39 -3.63 17.69 -5.16
C PHE A 39 -3.10 18.85 -4.33
N ARG A 40 -3.85 19.94 -4.20
CA ARG A 40 -3.50 21.03 -3.27
C ARG A 40 -3.91 20.70 -1.83
N ASP A 41 -4.77 19.70 -1.65
CA ASP A 41 -5.16 19.22 -0.33
C ASP A 41 -4.09 18.28 0.25
N GLU A 42 -3.58 18.64 1.43
CA GLU A 42 -2.53 17.90 2.13
C GLU A 42 -3.02 16.53 2.62
N SER A 43 -4.29 16.42 3.01
CA SER A 43 -4.85 15.16 3.50
C SER A 43 -5.02 14.18 2.35
N TYR A 44 -5.49 14.63 1.19
CA TYR A 44 -5.61 13.81 -0.02
C TYR A 44 -4.24 13.31 -0.50
N THR A 45 -3.23 14.19 -0.51
CA THR A 45 -1.87 13.78 -0.90
C THR A 45 -1.26 12.82 0.12
N SER A 46 -1.50 13.01 1.41
CA SER A 46 -1.08 12.07 2.46
C SER A 46 -1.75 10.70 2.32
N LEU A 47 -3.04 10.65 2.00
CA LEU A 47 -3.77 9.40 1.72
C LEU A 47 -3.18 8.67 0.51
N LEU A 48 -2.81 9.39 -0.55
CA LEU A 48 -2.15 8.79 -1.72
C LEU A 48 -0.80 8.16 -1.38
N VAL A 49 0.01 8.83 -0.56
CA VAL A 49 1.30 8.30 -0.10
C VAL A 49 1.08 7.06 0.76
N MET A 50 0.13 7.10 1.70
CA MET A 50 -0.21 5.94 2.54
C MET A 50 -0.69 4.75 1.69
N ASN A 51 -1.55 4.99 0.69
CA ASN A 51 -2.01 3.97 -0.24
C ASN A 51 -0.86 3.32 -1.00
N TYR A 52 0.08 4.15 -1.49
CA TYR A 52 1.28 3.68 -2.16
C TYR A 52 2.18 2.85 -1.24
N ASP A 53 2.44 3.31 -0.02
CA ASP A 53 3.30 2.61 0.93
C ASP A 53 2.71 1.27 1.38
N ALA A 54 1.38 1.19 1.58
CA ALA A 54 0.69 -0.06 1.87
C ALA A 54 0.83 -1.05 0.70
N PHE A 55 0.61 -0.60 -0.54
CA PHE A 55 0.78 -1.42 -1.73
C PHE A 55 2.21 -1.93 -1.91
N GLN A 56 3.23 -1.08 -1.75
CA GLN A 56 4.63 -1.48 -1.85
C GLN A 56 5.01 -2.50 -0.76
N THR A 57 4.44 -2.35 0.43
CA THR A 57 4.69 -3.29 1.53
C THR A 57 4.06 -4.66 1.26
N LEU A 58 2.84 -4.71 0.72
CA LEU A 58 2.22 -5.96 0.27
C LEU A 58 3.05 -6.66 -0.81
N ARG A 59 3.48 -5.91 -1.83
CA ARG A 59 4.37 -6.44 -2.87
C ARG A 59 5.66 -7.03 -2.28
N TRP A 60 6.21 -6.38 -1.26
CA TRP A 60 7.39 -6.87 -0.56
C TRP A 60 7.14 -8.18 0.21
N HIS A 61 5.99 -8.32 0.89
CA HIS A 61 5.61 -9.58 1.54
C HIS A 61 5.53 -10.73 0.54
N GLU A 62 4.97 -10.45 -0.65
CA GLU A 62 4.79 -11.48 -1.67
C GLU A 62 6.11 -11.91 -2.29
N GLN A 63 7.03 -10.97 -2.49
CA GLN A 63 8.41 -11.27 -2.91
C GLN A 63 9.13 -12.13 -1.88
N LYS A 64 9.07 -11.77 -0.59
CA LYS A 64 9.67 -12.56 0.48
C LYS A 64 9.11 -13.98 0.56
N LYS A 65 7.80 -14.13 0.45
CA LYS A 65 7.14 -15.44 0.44
C LYS A 65 7.62 -16.31 -0.74
N GLN A 66 7.95 -15.70 -1.87
CA GLN A 66 8.51 -16.42 -3.01
C GLN A 66 9.99 -16.80 -2.77
N GLU A 67 10.80 -15.88 -2.26
CA GLU A 67 12.21 -16.13 -1.89
C GLU A 67 12.34 -17.28 -0.87
N ASP A 68 11.46 -17.30 0.14
CA ASP A 68 11.44 -18.34 1.16
C ASP A 68 11.08 -19.72 0.57
N LYS A 69 10.18 -19.76 -0.41
CA LYS A 69 9.82 -21.01 -1.12
C LYS A 69 10.95 -21.51 -2.01
N ASP A 70 11.55 -20.62 -2.80
CA ASP A 70 12.64 -20.98 -3.72
C ASP A 70 13.86 -21.53 -2.96
N THR A 71 14.11 -21.01 -1.74
CA THR A 71 15.18 -21.50 -0.85
C THR A 71 14.85 -22.87 -0.24
N GLN A 72 13.57 -23.18 0.01
CA GLN A 72 13.14 -24.48 0.54
C GLN A 72 13.15 -25.58 -0.54
N ASP A 73 12.76 -25.26 -1.77
CA ASP A 73 12.64 -26.22 -2.86
C ASP A 73 13.98 -26.54 -3.54
N ASN A 74 15.01 -25.72 -3.34
CA ASN A 74 16.36 -25.96 -3.86
C ASN A 74 17.44 -25.52 -2.85
N PRO A 75 17.67 -26.28 -1.77
CA PRO A 75 18.73 -25.98 -0.82
C PRO A 75 20.10 -26.16 -1.51
N ALA A 76 20.96 -25.14 -1.38
CA ALA A 76 22.33 -25.15 -1.89
C ALA A 76 23.21 -26.23 -1.25
#